data_AF-A0A1G3IR11-F1
#
_entry.id   AF-A0A1G3IR11-F1
#
_cell.length_a   1.000
_cell.length_b   1.000
_cell.length_c   1.000
_cell.angle_alpha   90.00
_cell.angle_beta   90.00
_cell.angle_gamma   90.00
#
_symmetry.space_group_name_H-M   'P 1'
#
loop_
_entity.id
_entity.type
_entity.pdbx_description
1 polymer ?
#
loop_
_entity_poly.entity_id
_entity_poly.type
_entity_poly.pdbx_seq_one_letter_code
_entity_poly.pdbx_strand_id
1 'polypeptide(L)' 'MSDLVAALGLAMAIEGILYALFPDGMRRMMERALALPPRVIRATGLVAALAGVGLVWLARG' A
#
# COMPACT_ATOMS: atom_id res chain seq x y z
N MET A 1 -19.69 8.81 0.32
CA MET A 1 -19.61 7.48 0.98
C MET A 1 -19.26 6.38 0.00
N SER A 2 -19.81 6.38 -1.22
CA SER A 2 -19.39 5.53 -2.34
C SER A 2 -17.89 5.56 -2.62
N ASP A 3 -17.28 6.75 -2.60
CA ASP A 3 -15.87 6.93 -2.98
C ASP A 3 -14.90 6.19 -2.05
N LEU A 4 -15.21 6.15 -0.74
CA LEU A 4 -14.40 5.42 0.23
C LEU A 4 -14.51 3.90 0.00
N VAL A 5 -15.71 3.41 -0.27
CA VAL A 5 -15.94 1.99 -0.58
C VAL A 5 -15.24 1.60 -1.89
N ALA A 6 -15.30 2.47 -2.91
CA ALA A 6 -14.60 2.26 -4.18
C ALA A 6 -13.08 2.27 -4.00
N ALA A 7 -12.53 3.22 -3.24
CA ALA A 7 -11.10 3.29 -2.95
C ALA A 7 -10.60 2.06 -2.19
N LEU A 8 -11.37 1.60 -1.19
CA LEU A 8 -11.06 0.38 -0.44
C LEU A 8 -11.12 -0.87 -1.34
N GLY A 9 -12.17 -0.98 -2.16
CA GLY A 9 -12.31 -2.07 -3.13
C GLY A 9 -11.16 -2.12 -4.12
N LEU A 10 -10.73 -0.95 -4.62
CA LEU A 10 -9.57 -0.85 -5.51
C LEU A 10 -8.26 -1.25 -4.81
N ALA A 11 -8.05 -0.82 -3.57
CA ALA A 11 -6.87 -1.22 -2.79
C ALA A 11 -6.80 -2.74 -2.62
N MET A 12 -7.91 -3.39 -2.26
CA MET A 12 -7.99 -4.84 -2.14
C MET A 12 -7.76 -5.55 -3.48
N ALA A 13 -8.33 -5.02 -4.58
CA ALA A 13 -8.13 -5.59 -5.91
C ALA A 13 -6.66 -5.52 -6.34
N ILE A 14 -6.00 -4.38 -6.16
CA ILE A 14 -4.58 -4.21 -6.47
C ILE A 14 -3.73 -5.17 -5.63
N GLU A 15 -3.99 -5.24 -4.32
CA GLU A 15 -3.26 -6.13 -3.43
C GLU A 15 -3.44 -7.62 -3.84
N GLY A 16 -4.67 -8.04 -4.14
CA GLY A 16 -4.97 -9.40 -4.61
C GLY A 16 -4.30 -9.75 -5.95
N ILE A 17 -4.29 -8.81 -6.90
CA ILE A 17 -3.60 -8.98 -8.20
C ILE A 17 -2.09 -9.16 -7.97
N LEU A 18 -1.48 -8.37 -7.09
CA LEU A 18 -0.05 -8.49 -6.79
C LEU A 18 0.28 -9.86 -6.18
N TYR A 19 -0.54 -10.37 -5.27
CA TYR A 19 -0.35 -11.73 -4.73
C TYR A 19 -0.57 -12.82 -5.78
N ALA A 20 -1.52 -12.65 -6.69
CA ALA A 20 -1.83 -13.63 -7.73
C ALA A 20 -0.76 -13.69 -8.84
N LEU A 21 -0.30 -12.54 -9.32
CA LEU A 21 0.71 -12.46 -10.40
C LEU A 21 2.14 -12.62 -9.89
N PHE A 22 2.44 -12.11 -8.69
CA PHE A 22 3.81 -12.03 -8.17
C PHE A 22 3.96 -12.59 -6.74
N PRO A 23 3.54 -13.86 -6.48
CA PRO A 23 3.51 -14.43 -5.14
C PRO A 23 4.89 -14.45 -4.46
N ASP A 24 5.95 -14.83 -5.20
CA ASP A 24 7.30 -14.90 -4.65
C ASP A 24 7.90 -13.50 -4.41
N GLY A 25 7.51 -12.51 -5.20
CA GLY A 25 7.88 -11.11 -4.97
C GLY A 25 7.33 -10.60 -3.65
N MET A 26 6.05 -10.87 -3.40
CA MET A 26 5.37 -10.49 -2.15
C MET A 26 5.96 -11.21 -0.94
N ARG A 27 6.24 -12.51 -1.03
CA ARG A 27 6.91 -13.27 0.05
C ARG A 27 8.26 -12.66 0.43
N ARG A 28 9.12 -12.40 -0.56
CA ARG A 28 10.43 -11.74 -0.32
C ARG A 28 10.28 -10.35 0.29
N MET A 29 9.26 -9.60 -0.10
CA MET A 29 8.99 -8.28 0.47
C MET A 29 8.60 -8.38 1.94
N MET A 30 7.75 -9.36 2.31
CA MET A 30 7.37 -9.61 3.70
C MET A 30 8.57 -10.04 4.55
N GLU A 31 9.41 -10.94 4.06
CA GLU A 31 10.64 -11.35 4.75
C GLU A 31 11.57 -10.16 5.03
N ARG A 32 11.75 -9.28 4.05
CA ARG A 32 12.52 -8.05 4.22
C ARG A 32 11.88 -7.10 5.23
N ALA A 33 10.56 -6.95 5.20
CA ALA A 33 9.84 -6.10 6.14
C ALA A 33 10.04 -6.59 7.59
N LEU A 34 10.02 -7.91 7.82
CA LEU A 34 10.27 -8.50 9.14
C LEU A 34 11.70 -8.28 9.64
N ALA A 35 12.67 -8.17 8.74
CA ALA A 35 14.07 -7.90 9.09
C ALA A 35 14.34 -6.41 9.41
N LEU A 36 13.41 -5.49 9.08
CA LEU A 36 13.59 -4.07 9.33
C LEU A 36 13.20 -3.68 10.76
N PRO A 37 13.93 -2.75 11.40
CA PRO A 37 13.53 -2.19 12.68
C PRO A 37 12.15 -1.52 12.60
N PRO A 38 11.31 -1.59 13.65
CA PRO A 38 9.96 -1.00 13.65
C PRO A 38 9.93 0.50 13.28
N ARG A 39 10.98 1.25 13.63
CA ARG A 39 11.11 2.68 13.27
C ARG A 39 11.11 2.89 11.76
N VAL A 40 11.77 2.02 10.99
CA VAL A 40 11.88 2.12 9.53
C VAL A 40 10.54 1.78 8.89
N ILE A 41 9.86 0.74 9.38
CA ILE A 41 8.51 0.36 8.90
C ILE A 41 7.53 1.51 9.13
N ARG A 42 7.55 2.16 10.31
CA ARG A 42 6.70 3.31 10.60
C ARG A 42 7.00 4.51 9.71
N ALA A 43 8.28 4.82 9.49
CA ALA A 43 8.68 5.94 8.64
C ALA A 43 8.26 5.74 7.18
N THR A 44 8.51 4.56 6.63
CA THR A 44 8.12 4.21 5.25
C THR A 44 6.60 4.20 5.09
N GLY A 45 5.85 3.67 6.06
CA GLY A 45 4.39 3.72 6.09
C GLY A 45 3.84 5.15 6.13
N LEU A 46 4.44 6.04 6.92
CA LEU A 46 4.04 7.46 6.96
C LEU A 46 4.30 8.16 5.64
N VAL A 47 5.46 7.93 5.00
CA VAL A 47 5.77 8.49 3.68
C VAL A 47 4.76 8.00 2.64
N ALA A 48 4.45 6.70 2.63
CA ALA A 48 3.45 6.14 1.71
C ALA A 48 2.05 6.72 1.95
N ALA A 49 1.63 6.90 3.21
CA ALA A 49 0.35 7.50 3.55
C ALA A 49 0.25 8.95 3.07
N LEU A 50 1.28 9.76 3.32
CA LEU A 50 1.33 11.16 2.85
C LEU A 50 1.32 11.24 1.33
N ALA A 51 2.06 10.37 0.64
CA ALA A 51 2.04 10.28 -0.82
C ALA A 51 0.65 9.90 -1.34
N GLY A 52 -0.02 8.93 -0.73
CA GLY A 52 -1.38 8.53 -1.09
C GLY A 52 -2.38 9.68 -0.92
N VAL A 53 -2.32 10.41 0.20
CA VAL A 53 -3.15 11.61 0.41
C VAL A 53 -2.83 12.68 -0.63
N GLY A 54 -1.56 12.93 -0.94
CA GLY A 54 -1.13 13.89 -1.97
C GLY A 54 -1.66 13.53 -3.36
N LEU A 55 -1.61 12.25 -3.75
CA LEU A 55 -2.16 11.77 -5.02
C LEU A 55 -3.68 11.95 -5.09
N VAL A 56 -4.41 11.61 -4.02
CA VAL A 56 -5.86 11.82 -3.96
C VAL A 56 -6.19 13.31 -4.04
N TRP A 57 -5.41 14.16 -3.35
CA TRP A 57 -5.58 15.60 -3.41
C TRP A 57 -5.33 16.15 -4.82
N LEU A 58 -4.29 15.69 -5.53
CA LEU A 58 -4.04 16.10 -6.92
C LEU A 58 -5.11 15.60 -7.89
N ALA A 59 -5.65 14.40 -7.68
CA ALA A 59 -6.67 13.82 -8.56
C ALA A 59 -8.06 14.45 -8.36
N ARG A 60 -8.32 15.03 -7.18
CA ARG A 60 -9.60 15.66 -6.81
C ARG A 60 -9.53 17.18 -6.67
N GLY A 61 -8.33 17.75 -6.77
CA GLY A 61 -8.01 19.17 -6.63
C GLY A 61 -8.34 19.96 -7.89
#